data_AF-A0A4R1XRN3-F1
#
_entry.id   AF-A0A4R1XRN3-F1
#
_cell.length_a   1.000
_cell.length_b   1.000
_cell.length_c   1.000
_cell.angle_alpha   90.00
_cell.angle_beta   90.00
_cell.angle_gamma   90.00
#
_symmetry.space_group_name_H-M   'P 1'
#
loop_
_entity.id
_entity.type
_entity.pdbx_description
1 polymer ?
#
loop_
_entity_poly.entity_id
_entity_poly.type
_entity_poly.pdbx_seq_one_letter_code
_entity_poly.pdbx_strand_id
1 'polypeptide(L)'
;MKKRNKKYVPLAQKMQRQMASKLGLTYEFEMEFEIEVVNKAINEWRERYNVAEDEYCPEWVTIDTYQQQDLIIALKMQQLQDPTYWEIGIDSHFYDAELGKVHTIPFSVELPEMSHADLMNGCEVKVNRGGGLKTRWKGLQTEMIANWETEDLTGLELIKSQVFIKAEAKFKSAQMLKEFEYMISARDRGVLVQQLRNFGRAAA
;
A
#
# COMPACT_ATOMS: atom_id res chain seq x y z
N MET A 1 -43.48 -38.66 0.60
CA MET A 1 -42.37 -37.68 0.65
C MET A 1 -42.92 -36.27 0.81
N LYS A 2 -42.67 -35.58 1.95
CA LYS A 2 -43.04 -34.16 2.10
C LYS A 2 -42.12 -33.30 1.22
N LYS A 3 -42.68 -32.61 0.22
CA LYS A 3 -41.94 -31.63 -0.60
C LYS A 3 -41.39 -30.54 0.33
N ARG A 4 -40.08 -30.39 0.38
CA ARG A 4 -39.39 -29.33 1.14
C ARG A 4 -39.74 -27.99 0.48
N ASN A 5 -40.62 -27.20 1.10
CA ASN A 5 -40.88 -25.83 0.65
C ASN A 5 -39.60 -25.01 0.85
N LYS A 6 -38.93 -24.64 -0.25
CA LYS A 6 -37.86 -23.63 -0.20
C LYS A 6 -38.52 -22.31 0.21
N LYS A 7 -38.29 -21.88 1.44
CA LYS A 7 -38.75 -20.59 1.96
C LYS A 7 -38.21 -19.50 1.03
N TYR A 8 -39.10 -18.78 0.34
CA TYR A 8 -38.72 -17.68 -0.55
C TYR A 8 -37.96 -16.62 0.26
N VAL A 9 -36.74 -16.32 -0.16
CA VAL A 9 -35.94 -15.25 0.41
C VAL A 9 -36.01 -14.07 -0.56
N PRO A 10 -36.57 -12.91 -0.16
CA PRO A 10 -36.64 -11.74 -1.02
C PRO A 10 -35.26 -11.35 -1.58
N LEU A 11 -35.22 -10.86 -2.83
CA LEU A 11 -33.97 -10.50 -3.50
C LEU A 11 -33.12 -9.53 -2.67
N ALA A 12 -33.74 -8.52 -2.05
CA ALA A 12 -33.06 -7.58 -1.16
C ALA A 12 -32.35 -8.28 0.02
N GLN A 13 -32.99 -9.27 0.64
CA GLN A 13 -32.41 -10.03 1.73
C GLN A 13 -31.30 -10.96 1.25
N LYS A 14 -31.39 -11.49 0.02
CA LYS A 14 -30.31 -12.27 -0.62
C LYS A 14 -29.09 -11.38 -0.91
N MET A 15 -29.32 -10.18 -1.45
CA MET A 15 -28.27 -9.19 -1.74
C MET A 15 -27.60 -8.70 -0.45
N GLN A 16 -28.37 -8.42 0.60
CA GLN A 16 -27.82 -8.05 1.92
C GLN A 16 -26.92 -9.15 2.49
N ARG A 17 -27.34 -10.42 2.42
CA ARG A 17 -26.53 -11.55 2.87
C ARG A 17 -25.25 -11.72 2.05
N GLN A 18 -25.32 -11.55 0.73
CA GLN A 18 -24.14 -11.58 -0.13
C GLN A 18 -23.18 -10.44 0.21
N MET A 19 -23.68 -9.23 0.42
CA MET A 19 -22.85 -8.08 0.80
C MET A 19 -22.20 -8.28 2.17
N ALA A 20 -22.96 -8.75 3.16
CA ALA A 20 -22.43 -9.07 4.48
C ALA A 20 -21.35 -10.16 4.41
N SER A 21 -21.55 -11.18 3.57
CA SER A 21 -20.54 -12.21 3.32
C SER A 21 -19.27 -11.61 2.70
N LYS A 22 -19.40 -10.74 1.68
CA LYS A 22 -18.25 -10.07 1.04
C LYS A 22 -17.48 -9.17 1.99
N LEU A 23 -18.15 -8.52 2.94
CA LEU A 23 -17.51 -7.66 3.95
C LEU A 23 -16.81 -8.44 5.06
N GLY A 24 -17.22 -9.69 5.29
CA GLY A 24 -16.54 -10.59 6.23
C GLY A 24 -15.23 -11.18 5.68
N LEU A 25 -15.00 -11.09 4.36
CA LEU A 25 -13.80 -11.60 3.72
C LEU A 25 -12.61 -10.69 4.01
N THR A 26 -11.48 -11.32 4.33
CA THR A 26 -10.16 -10.70 4.25
C THR A 26 -9.69 -10.78 2.81
N TYR A 27 -9.21 -9.66 2.28
CA TYR A 27 -8.64 -9.53 0.95
C TYR A 27 -7.13 -9.37 1.09
N GLU A 28 -6.42 -10.00 0.17
CA GLU A 28 -4.98 -9.87 0.03
C GLU A 28 -4.69 -8.87 -1.08
N PHE A 29 -3.78 -7.95 -0.78
CA PHE A 29 -3.33 -6.91 -1.70
C PHE A 29 -1.82 -6.97 -1.80
N GLU A 30 -1.30 -6.87 -3.00
CA GLU A 30 0.14 -6.85 -3.29
C GLU A 30 0.48 -5.60 -4.08
N MET A 31 1.69 -5.10 -3.89
CA MET A 31 2.21 -3.95 -4.60
C MET A 31 3.73 -4.01 -4.72
N GLU A 32 4.23 -3.72 -5.92
CA GLU A 32 5.66 -3.60 -6.20
C GLU A 32 5.98 -2.24 -6.80
N PHE A 33 7.10 -1.63 -6.38
CA PHE A 33 7.55 -0.35 -6.90
C PHE A 33 9.02 -0.08 -6.61
N GLU A 34 9.57 0.95 -7.26
CA GLU A 34 10.92 1.44 -7.01
C GLU A 34 10.82 2.81 -6.33
N ILE A 35 11.42 2.96 -5.15
CA ILE A 35 11.30 4.18 -4.33
C ILE A 35 11.76 5.41 -5.11
N GLU A 36 12.88 5.29 -5.83
CA GLU A 36 13.49 6.40 -6.55
C GLU A 36 12.63 6.84 -7.75
N VAL A 37 11.98 5.88 -8.44
CA VAL A 37 11.04 6.18 -9.53
C VAL A 37 9.81 6.90 -9.00
N VAL A 38 9.23 6.41 -7.90
CA VAL A 38 8.07 7.03 -7.25
C VAL A 38 8.39 8.44 -6.78
N ASN A 39 9.50 8.60 -6.05
CA ASN A 39 9.93 9.90 -5.53
C ASN A 39 10.20 10.90 -6.65
N LYS A 40 10.88 10.46 -7.72
CA LYS A 40 11.12 11.29 -8.90
C LYS A 40 9.81 11.78 -9.52
N ALA A 41 8.86 10.87 -9.77
CA ALA A 41 7.58 11.24 -10.37
C ALA A 41 6.77 12.22 -9.51
N ILE A 42 6.76 12.03 -8.18
CA ILE A 42 6.07 12.95 -7.26
C ILE A 42 6.79 14.31 -7.21
N ASN A 43 8.12 14.33 -7.17
CA ASN A 43 8.90 15.57 -7.12
C ASN A 43 8.79 16.38 -8.41
N GLU A 44 8.85 15.74 -9.58
CA GLU A 44 8.62 16.39 -10.87
C GLU A 44 7.22 17.01 -10.95
N TRP A 45 6.21 16.34 -10.38
CA TRP A 45 4.86 16.91 -10.28
C TRP A 45 4.84 18.14 -9.34
N ARG A 46 5.45 18.04 -8.15
CA ARG A 46 5.51 19.16 -7.19
C ARG A 46 6.19 20.39 -7.78
N GLU A 47 7.34 20.20 -8.41
CA GLU A 47 8.09 21.29 -9.08
C GLU A 47 7.25 21.96 -10.16
N ARG A 48 6.56 21.16 -10.99
CA ARG A 48 5.70 21.68 -12.06
C ARG A 48 4.55 22.54 -11.57
N TYR A 49 4.01 22.23 -10.38
CA TYR A 49 2.86 22.91 -9.79
C TYR A 49 3.22 23.85 -8.64
N ASN A 50 4.51 24.02 -8.34
CA ASN A 50 5.04 24.82 -7.24
C ASN A 50 4.40 24.47 -5.88
N VAL A 51 4.30 23.17 -5.61
CA VAL A 51 3.73 22.57 -4.39
C VAL A 51 4.87 22.25 -3.41
N ALA A 52 4.72 22.60 -2.14
CA ALA A 52 5.75 22.32 -1.14
C ALA A 52 5.88 20.80 -0.86
N GLU A 53 7.01 20.39 -0.30
CA GLU A 53 7.28 18.96 -0.03
C GLU A 53 6.28 18.35 0.97
N ASP A 54 5.92 19.11 1.99
CA ASP A 54 4.97 18.75 3.05
C ASP A 54 3.49 18.98 2.66
N GLU A 55 3.26 19.61 1.50
CA GLU A 55 1.91 19.88 1.02
C GLU A 55 1.25 18.62 0.44
N TYR A 56 -0.09 18.62 0.50
CA TYR A 56 -0.92 17.51 0.07
C TYR A 56 -0.69 17.12 -1.39
N CYS A 57 -0.34 15.84 -1.61
CA CYS A 57 -0.31 15.24 -2.94
C CYS A 57 -1.69 14.64 -3.28
N PRO A 58 -2.36 15.09 -4.37
CA PRO A 58 -3.65 14.58 -4.79
C PRO A 58 -3.64 13.06 -5.04
N GLU A 59 -4.78 12.42 -4.80
CA GLU A 59 -4.98 10.97 -4.93
C GLU A 59 -4.58 10.47 -6.31
N TRP A 60 -4.97 11.19 -7.37
CA TRP A 60 -4.68 10.79 -8.74
C TRP A 60 -3.18 10.76 -9.03
N VAL A 61 -2.39 11.66 -8.43
CA VAL A 61 -0.93 11.70 -8.62
C VAL A 61 -0.32 10.48 -7.96
N THR A 62 -0.65 10.26 -6.67
CA THR A 62 -0.12 9.10 -5.94
C THR A 62 -0.51 7.79 -6.61
N ILE A 63 -1.79 7.60 -6.93
CA ILE A 63 -2.28 6.36 -7.54
C ILE A 63 -1.64 6.11 -8.91
N ASP A 64 -1.47 7.15 -9.74
CA ASP A 64 -0.83 7.02 -11.06
C ASP A 64 0.66 6.67 -10.94
N THR A 65 1.39 7.33 -10.02
CA THR A 65 2.81 7.05 -9.76
C THR A 65 3.07 5.60 -9.35
N TYR A 66 2.17 5.02 -8.55
CA TYR A 66 2.22 3.60 -8.16
C TYR A 66 1.52 2.68 -9.17
N GLN A 67 1.32 3.13 -10.41
CA GLN A 67 0.79 2.35 -11.53
C GLN A 67 -0.61 1.76 -11.29
N GLN A 68 -1.45 2.44 -10.52
CA GLN A 68 -2.84 2.06 -10.28
C GLN A 68 -3.00 0.63 -9.69
N GLN A 69 -2.03 0.21 -8.87
CA GLN A 69 -2.08 -1.08 -8.17
C GLN A 69 -3.21 -1.09 -7.12
N ASP A 70 -3.75 -2.27 -6.85
CA ASP A 70 -4.94 -2.44 -5.99
C ASP A 70 -4.71 -1.87 -4.58
N LEU A 71 -3.54 -2.16 -3.98
CA LEU A 71 -3.21 -1.70 -2.63
C LEU A 71 -3.19 -0.17 -2.54
N ILE A 72 -2.50 0.52 -3.45
CA ILE A 72 -2.40 1.98 -3.40
C ILE A 72 -3.76 2.66 -3.63
N ILE A 73 -4.60 2.09 -4.49
CA ILE A 73 -5.98 2.58 -4.69
C ILE A 73 -6.74 2.47 -3.36
N ALA A 74 -6.73 1.28 -2.75
CA ALA A 74 -7.49 1.02 -1.54
C ALA A 74 -7.00 1.86 -0.33
N LEU A 75 -5.68 2.04 -0.20
CA LEU A 75 -5.06 2.84 0.86
C LEU A 75 -5.30 4.34 0.66
N LYS A 76 -5.01 4.89 -0.52
CA LYS A 76 -5.11 6.33 -0.77
C LYS A 76 -6.56 6.82 -0.71
N MET A 77 -7.52 5.97 -1.09
CA MET A 77 -8.95 6.24 -0.96
C MET A 77 -9.52 5.88 0.42
N GLN A 78 -8.68 5.41 1.35
CA GLN A 78 -9.04 5.04 2.72
C GLN A 78 -10.18 4.00 2.83
N GLN A 79 -10.24 3.05 1.89
CA GLN A 79 -11.35 2.10 1.77
C GLN A 79 -11.26 0.91 2.74
N LEU A 80 -10.05 0.63 3.22
CA LEU A 80 -9.74 -0.51 4.08
C LEU A 80 -9.82 -0.13 5.56
N GLN A 81 -10.20 -1.11 6.39
CA GLN A 81 -9.86 -1.13 7.82
C GLN A 81 -8.34 -1.26 7.96
N ASP A 82 -7.83 -1.12 9.18
CA ASP A 82 -6.41 -1.36 9.43
C ASP A 82 -6.06 -2.79 8.98
N PRO A 83 -5.04 -2.95 8.11
CA PRO A 83 -4.64 -4.28 7.67
C PRO A 83 -4.22 -5.14 8.86
N THR A 84 -4.68 -6.39 8.86
CA THR A 84 -4.44 -7.36 9.93
C THR A 84 -3.06 -8.00 9.85
N TYR A 85 -2.40 -7.86 8.71
CA TYR A 85 -1.07 -8.37 8.43
C TYR A 85 -0.41 -7.51 7.36
N TRP A 86 0.91 -7.32 7.51
CA TRP A 86 1.76 -6.75 6.48
C TRP A 86 2.99 -7.64 6.28
N GLU A 87 3.42 -7.72 5.03
CA GLU A 87 4.68 -8.32 4.63
C GLU A 87 5.40 -7.34 3.72
N ILE A 88 6.66 -7.06 4.04
CA ILE A 88 7.45 -6.05 3.35
C ILE A 88 8.80 -6.64 3.01
N GLY A 89 9.14 -6.58 1.73
CA GLY A 89 10.47 -6.86 1.20
C GLY A 89 11.04 -5.60 0.57
N ILE A 90 12.28 -5.25 0.88
CA ILE A 90 13.01 -4.16 0.25
C ILE A 90 14.41 -4.64 -0.09
N ASP A 91 14.77 -4.59 -1.38
CA ASP A 91 16.13 -4.80 -1.84
C ASP A 91 16.75 -3.44 -2.19
N SER A 92 17.74 -3.01 -1.40
CA SER A 92 18.47 -1.78 -1.63
C SER A 92 19.77 -2.06 -2.35
N HIS A 93 19.93 -1.51 -3.55
CA HIS A 93 21.07 -1.70 -4.42
C HIS A 93 22.00 -0.48 -4.37
N PHE A 94 23.24 -0.75 -4.00
CA PHE A 94 24.30 0.22 -3.87
C PHE A 94 25.38 -0.05 -4.92
N TYR A 95 25.79 0.99 -5.63
CA TYR A 95 26.84 0.91 -6.65
C TYR A 95 28.19 1.35 -6.07
N ASP A 96 29.20 0.51 -6.26
CA ASP A 96 30.59 0.80 -5.99
C ASP A 96 31.27 1.23 -7.30
N ALA A 97 31.62 2.52 -7.40
CA ALA A 97 32.25 3.08 -8.59
C ALA A 97 33.71 2.64 -8.77
N GLU A 98 34.41 2.27 -7.69
CA GLU A 98 35.80 1.82 -7.76
C GLU A 98 35.89 0.39 -8.28
N LEU A 99 35.00 -0.48 -7.82
CA LEU A 99 34.96 -1.90 -8.21
C LEU A 99 34.03 -2.18 -9.40
N GLY A 100 33.17 -1.24 -9.77
CA GLY A 100 32.17 -1.40 -10.81
C GLY A 100 31.14 -2.48 -10.49
N LYS A 101 30.77 -2.62 -9.21
CA LYS A 101 29.91 -3.70 -8.70
C LYS A 101 28.67 -3.14 -8.01
N VAL A 102 27.62 -3.96 -8.00
CA VAL A 102 26.41 -3.69 -7.21
C VAL A 102 26.41 -4.56 -5.98
N HIS A 103 26.29 -3.93 -4.82
CA HIS A 103 26.03 -4.56 -3.54
C HIS A 103 24.52 -4.44 -3.24
N THR A 104 23.88 -5.51 -2.77
CA THR A 104 22.44 -5.52 -2.47
C THR A 104 22.22 -5.90 -1.02
N ILE A 105 21.49 -5.06 -0.29
CA ILE A 105 21.14 -5.29 1.10
C ILE A 105 19.63 -5.61 1.15
N PRO A 106 19.26 -6.86 1.43
CA PRO A 106 17.86 -7.22 1.58
C PRO A 106 17.34 -6.83 2.97
N PHE A 107 16.09 -6.39 3.01
CA PHE A 107 15.31 -6.14 4.21
C PHE A 107 13.97 -6.85 4.06
N SER A 108 13.57 -7.67 5.05
CA SER A 108 12.30 -8.36 5.03
C SER A 108 11.68 -8.36 6.43
N VAL A 109 10.38 -8.06 6.52
CA VAL A 109 9.68 -8.08 7.79
C VAL A 109 8.20 -8.44 7.62
N GLU A 110 7.70 -9.22 8.56
CA GLU A 110 6.27 -9.48 8.75
C GLU A 110 5.79 -8.68 9.96
N LEU A 111 4.67 -7.97 9.82
CA LEU A 111 4.15 -7.10 10.86
C LEU A 111 2.69 -7.44 11.18
N PRO A 112 2.29 -7.30 12.46
CA PRO A 112 0.92 -7.52 12.89
C PRO A 112 0.00 -6.37 12.43
N GLU A 113 -1.25 -6.43 12.88
CA GLU A 113 -2.25 -5.39 12.64
C GLU A 113 -1.76 -3.99 13.01
N MET A 114 -1.76 -3.09 12.03
CA MET A 114 -1.47 -1.66 12.21
C MET A 114 -1.95 -0.86 11.00
N SER A 115 -2.20 0.44 11.20
CA SER A 115 -2.55 1.33 10.09
C SER A 115 -1.36 1.57 9.16
N HIS A 116 -1.63 1.99 7.91
CA HIS A 116 -0.56 2.40 6.99
C HIS A 116 0.26 3.58 7.55
N ALA A 117 -0.37 4.49 8.31
CA ALA A 117 0.35 5.60 8.92
C ALA A 117 1.32 5.13 10.00
N ASP A 118 0.92 4.16 10.84
CA ASP A 118 1.78 3.54 11.84
C ASP A 118 2.91 2.72 11.19
N LEU A 119 2.62 2.04 10.07
CA LEU A 119 3.62 1.34 9.30
C LEU A 119 4.73 2.28 8.84
N MET A 120 4.36 3.43 8.27
CA MET A 120 5.34 4.38 7.74
C MET A 120 6.09 5.13 8.84
N ASN A 121 5.37 5.60 9.87
CA ASN A 121 5.92 6.54 10.87
C ASN A 121 6.38 5.88 12.18
N GLY A 122 6.08 4.60 12.39
CA GLY A 122 6.33 3.92 13.65
C GLY A 122 5.15 4.00 14.62
N CYS A 123 5.11 3.06 15.57
CA CYS A 123 4.06 2.97 16.57
C CYS A 123 4.49 2.15 17.79
N GLU A 124 3.63 2.12 18.81
CA GLU A 124 3.89 1.40 20.06
C GLU A 124 3.76 -0.13 19.95
N VAL A 125 3.32 -0.64 18.79
CA VAL A 125 3.18 -2.07 18.54
C VAL A 125 4.56 -2.74 18.61
N LYS A 126 4.62 -3.83 19.38
CA LYS A 126 5.85 -4.59 19.58
C LYS A 126 6.01 -5.67 18.52
N VAL A 127 7.06 -5.55 17.71
CA VAL A 127 7.43 -6.48 16.65
C VAL A 127 8.44 -7.48 17.19
N ASN A 128 8.26 -8.76 16.83
CA ASN A 128 9.19 -9.82 17.17
C ASN A 128 10.45 -9.71 16.31
N ARG A 129 11.63 -9.69 16.95
CA ARG A 129 12.93 -9.60 16.29
C ARG A 129 13.69 -10.93 16.26
N GLY A 130 13.03 -12.02 16.64
CA GLY A 130 13.67 -13.32 16.85
C GLY A 130 14.34 -13.41 18.22
N GLY A 131 14.72 -14.63 18.63
CA GLY A 131 15.41 -14.88 19.90
C GLY A 131 14.64 -14.46 21.16
N GLY A 132 13.32 -14.24 21.06
CA GLY A 132 12.48 -13.73 22.15
C GLY A 132 12.52 -12.22 22.34
N LEU A 133 13.29 -11.48 21.54
CA LEU A 133 13.36 -10.03 21.60
C LEU A 133 12.14 -9.40 20.92
N LYS A 134 11.52 -8.44 21.60
CA LYS A 134 10.44 -7.62 21.04
C LYS A 134 10.75 -6.15 21.23
N THR A 135 10.72 -5.38 20.15
CA THR A 135 10.93 -3.92 20.17
C THR A 135 9.75 -3.21 19.52
N ARG A 136 9.58 -1.92 19.84
CA ARG A 136 8.57 -1.09 19.16
C ARG A 136 8.92 -0.96 17.68
N TRP A 137 7.89 -0.83 16.84
CA TRP A 137 8.06 -0.50 15.43
C TRP A 137 8.50 0.96 15.28
N LYS A 138 9.65 1.19 14.64
CA LYS A 138 10.20 2.55 14.51
C LYS A 138 9.76 3.29 13.24
N GLY A 139 9.03 2.61 12.36
CA GLY A 139 8.67 3.14 11.04
C GLY A 139 9.57 2.55 9.95
N LEU A 140 8.98 2.32 8.78
CA LEU A 140 9.62 1.55 7.71
C LEU A 140 10.98 2.11 7.29
N GLN A 141 11.06 3.43 7.08
CA GLN A 141 12.31 4.07 6.65
C GLN A 141 13.41 3.96 7.72
N THR A 142 13.08 4.16 8.99
CA THR A 142 14.05 4.05 10.09
C THR A 142 14.56 2.62 10.25
N GLU A 143 13.69 1.63 10.09
CA GLU A 143 14.06 0.20 10.17
C GLU A 143 14.94 -0.22 8.99
N MET A 144 14.63 0.28 7.78
CA MET A 144 15.45 0.06 6.59
C MET A 144 16.84 0.70 6.72
N ILE A 145 16.93 1.95 7.17
CA ILE A 145 18.24 2.61 7.39
C ILE A 145 19.05 1.87 8.46
N ALA A 146 18.42 1.45 9.57
CA ALA A 146 19.11 0.67 10.59
C ALA A 146 19.61 -0.69 10.07
N ASN A 147 18.95 -1.28 9.07
CA ASN A 147 19.43 -2.48 8.39
C ASN A 147 20.68 -2.18 7.55
N TRP A 148 20.70 -1.07 6.83
CA TRP A 148 21.87 -0.63 6.06
C TRP A 148 23.09 -0.36 6.95
N GLU A 149 22.89 0.22 8.14
CA GLU A 149 23.96 0.51 9.11
C GLU A 149 24.67 -0.73 9.66
N THR A 150 24.17 -1.94 9.37
CA THR A 150 24.87 -3.19 9.71
C THR A 150 26.01 -3.54 8.76
N GLU A 151 26.08 -2.86 7.61
CA GLU A 151 27.08 -3.05 6.55
C GLU A 151 27.98 -1.81 6.42
N ASP A 152 29.19 -1.98 5.90
CA ASP A 152 30.06 -0.86 5.53
C ASP A 152 29.73 -0.38 4.12
N LEU A 153 29.08 0.78 4.03
CA LEU A 153 28.66 1.41 2.77
C LEU A 153 29.57 2.56 2.35
N THR A 154 30.78 2.64 2.90
CA THR A 154 31.74 3.69 2.55
C THR A 154 32.11 3.63 1.07
N GLY A 155 31.88 4.72 0.34
CA GLY A 155 32.18 4.80 -1.11
C GLY A 155 31.10 4.20 -2.01
N LEU A 156 30.00 3.70 -1.45
CA LEU A 156 28.87 3.15 -2.19
C LEU A 156 27.75 4.19 -2.34
N GLU A 157 27.14 4.25 -3.52
CA GLU A 157 26.00 5.12 -3.81
C GLU A 157 24.70 4.31 -3.93
N LEU A 158 23.64 4.69 -3.22
CA LEU A 158 22.33 4.08 -3.40
C LEU A 158 21.78 4.44 -4.79
N ILE A 159 21.56 3.44 -5.63
CA ILE A 159 21.04 3.64 -6.99
C ILE A 159 19.58 3.24 -7.15
N LYS A 160 19.10 2.33 -6.29
CA LYS A 160 17.78 1.72 -6.45
C LYS A 160 17.32 1.02 -5.18
N SER A 161 16.04 1.15 -4.84
CA SER A 161 15.37 0.39 -3.79
C SER A 161 14.11 -0.25 -4.35
N GLN A 162 14.13 -1.57 -4.54
CA GLN A 162 12.97 -2.34 -5.00
C GLN A 162 12.12 -2.76 -3.82
N VAL A 163 10.83 -2.47 -3.86
CA VAL A 163 9.92 -2.71 -2.76
C VAL A 163 8.82 -3.67 -3.19
N PHE A 164 8.55 -4.65 -2.34
CA PHE A 164 7.35 -5.47 -2.33
C PHE A 164 6.59 -5.22 -1.02
N ILE A 165 5.29 -4.94 -1.12
CA ILE A 165 4.39 -4.84 0.03
C ILE A 165 3.19 -5.72 -0.23
N LYS A 166 2.89 -6.57 0.76
CA LYS A 166 1.65 -7.33 0.85
C LYS A 166 0.90 -6.94 2.11
N ALA A 167 -0.42 -6.82 1.99
CA ALA A 167 -1.31 -6.49 3.09
C ALA A 167 -2.57 -7.35 3.06
N GLU A 168 -3.02 -7.81 4.22
CA GLU A 168 -4.32 -8.46 4.37
C GLU A 168 -5.28 -7.52 5.09
N ALA A 169 -6.42 -7.19 4.47
CA ALA A 169 -7.35 -6.23 5.03
C ALA A 169 -8.81 -6.50 4.67
N LYS A 170 -9.73 -5.86 5.39
CA LYS A 170 -11.15 -5.85 5.10
C LYS A 170 -11.59 -4.45 4.68
N PHE A 171 -12.62 -4.36 3.85
CA PHE A 171 -13.23 -3.06 3.55
C PHE A 171 -14.00 -2.52 4.76
N LYS A 172 -13.95 -1.20 4.95
CA LYS A 172 -14.70 -0.51 6.03
C LYS A 172 -16.20 -0.69 5.90
N SER A 173 -16.72 -0.72 4.67
CA SER A 173 -18.15 -0.80 4.43
C SER A 173 -18.49 -1.35 3.04
N ALA A 174 -19.77 -1.69 2.87
CA ALA A 174 -20.32 -2.07 1.56
C ALA A 174 -20.07 -1.01 0.49
N GLN A 175 -20.12 0.26 0.88
CA GLN A 175 -19.92 1.38 -0.02
C GLN A 175 -18.46 1.44 -0.48
N MET A 176 -17.51 1.30 0.44
CA MET A 176 -16.07 1.31 0.12
C MET A 176 -15.67 0.16 -0.80
N LEU A 177 -16.24 -1.03 -0.60
CA LEU A 177 -16.01 -2.16 -1.52
C LEU A 177 -16.54 -1.86 -2.94
N LYS A 178 -17.72 -1.25 -3.07
CA LYS A 178 -18.27 -0.89 -4.39
C LYS A 178 -17.47 0.20 -5.07
N GLU A 179 -16.99 1.18 -4.31
CA GLU A 179 -16.13 2.24 -4.83
C GLU A 179 -14.80 1.68 -5.31
N PHE A 180 -14.21 0.74 -4.56
CA PHE A 180 -13.03 0.00 -5.00
C PHE A 180 -13.30 -0.79 -6.29
N GLU A 181 -14.34 -1.63 -6.32
CA GLU A 181 -14.74 -2.40 -7.51
C GLU A 181 -14.96 -1.47 -8.74
N TYR A 182 -15.54 -0.28 -8.52
CA TYR A 182 -15.71 0.74 -9.57
C TYR A 182 -14.36 1.29 -10.05
N MET A 183 -13.43 1.60 -9.15
CA MET A 183 -12.10 2.12 -9.51
C MET A 183 -11.28 1.10 -10.27
N ILE A 184 -11.34 -0.18 -9.87
CA ILE A 184 -10.74 -1.29 -10.63
C ILE A 184 -11.33 -1.34 -12.04
N SER A 185 -12.66 -1.28 -12.18
CA SER A 185 -13.30 -1.23 -13.50
C SER A 185 -12.90 0.02 -14.31
N ALA A 186 -12.67 1.17 -13.67
CA ALA A 186 -12.22 2.38 -14.34
C ALA A 186 -10.76 2.28 -14.79
N ARG A 187 -9.88 1.65 -13.99
CA ARG A 187 -8.49 1.36 -14.36
C ARG A 187 -8.42 0.44 -15.56
N ASP A 188 -9.19 -0.64 -15.55
CA ASP A 188 -9.20 -1.64 -16.63
C ASP A 188 -9.70 -1.05 -17.95
N ARG A 189 -10.49 0.04 -17.89
CA ARG A 189 -10.91 0.84 -19.06
C ARG A 189 -9.92 1.96 -19.42
N GLY A 190 -8.86 2.16 -18.65
CA GLY A 190 -7.87 3.22 -18.86
C GLY A 190 -8.34 4.64 -18.52
N VAL A 191 -9.38 4.80 -17.68
CA VAL A 191 -10.00 6.10 -17.38
C VAL A 191 -9.91 6.54 -15.92
N LEU A 192 -9.37 5.70 -15.03
CA LEU A 192 -9.33 5.97 -13.58
C LEU A 192 -8.67 7.32 -13.25
N VAL A 193 -7.43 7.53 -13.71
CA VAL A 193 -6.66 8.75 -13.40
C VAL A 193 -7.37 10.01 -13.91
N GLN A 194 -7.94 9.96 -15.12
CA GLN A 194 -8.71 11.07 -15.67
C GLN A 194 -9.94 11.38 -14.82
N GLN A 195 -10.67 10.35 -14.37
CA GLN A 195 -11.83 10.53 -13.52
C GLN A 195 -11.45 11.13 -12.16
N LEU A 196 -10.44 10.59 -11.49
CA LEU A 196 -9.96 11.11 -10.20
C LEU A 196 -9.50 12.57 -10.31
N ARG A 197 -8.80 12.91 -11.39
CA ARG A 197 -8.40 14.31 -11.67
C ARG A 197 -9.59 15.25 -11.81
N ASN A 198 -10.68 14.79 -12.42
CA ASN A 198 -11.91 15.58 -12.56
C ASN A 198 -12.65 15.72 -11.23
N PHE A 199 -12.67 14.68 -10.40
CA PHE A 199 -13.23 14.76 -9.04
C PHE A 199 -12.47 15.76 -8.16
N GLY A 200 -11.14 15.71 -8.16
CA GLY A 200 -10.32 16.64 -7.38
C GLY A 200 -10.49 18.12 -7.78
N ARG A 201 -10.84 18.38 -9.04
CA ARG A 201 -11.15 19.73 -9.54
C ARG A 201 -12.55 20.24 -9.18
N ALA A 202 -13.50 19.35 -8.92
CA ALA A 202 -14.86 19.73 -8.54
C ALA A 202 -15.00 20.01 -7.03
N ALA A 203 -14.02 19.61 -6.23
CA ALA A 203 -13.97 19.81 -4.78
C ALA A 203 -13.12 21.03 -4.35
N ALA A 204 -12.46 21.70 -5.30
CA ALA A 204 -11.68 22.93 -5.11
C ALA A 204 -12.43 24.13 -5.69
#